data_AF-X1CL32-F1
#
_entry.id   AF-X1CL32-F1
#
_cell.length_a   1.000
_cell.length_b   1.000
_cell.length_c   1.000
_cell.angle_alpha   90.00
_cell.angle_beta   90.00
_cell.angle_gamma   90.00
#
_symmetry.space_group_name_H-M   'P 1'
#
loop_
_entity.id
_entity.type
_entity.pdbx_description
1 polymer ?
#
loop_
_entity_poly.entity_id
_entity_poly.type
_entity_poly.pdbx_seq_one_letter_code
_entity_poly.pdbx_strand_id
1 'polypeptide(L)'
;TYPRDTIERLIRLDVDLASGISPGHADWNSTTVGVEMAKGGVGWLRRSDIVGKVIGKKEIVSTGNYCILAKRRVFERHFDDQAPLRWRTKKEHGRRLYGAELQFWVDAQEMGFETRIDGNVVCGHLPEWPLSYKGHEDKVFKKIRAQKWSK
;
A
#
# COMPACT_ATOMS: atom_id res chain seq x y z
N THR A 1 17.30 5.96 -11.24
CA THR A 1 17.23 6.98 -10.18
C THR A 1 15.79 7.42 -10.07
N TYR A 2 15.18 7.38 -8.88
CA TYR A 2 13.80 7.85 -8.73
C TYR A 2 13.73 9.34 -9.07
N PRO A 3 12.67 9.80 -9.77
CA PRO A 3 12.51 11.21 -10.10
C PRO A 3 12.59 12.06 -8.83
N ARG A 4 13.43 13.11 -8.83
CA ARG A 4 13.67 13.99 -7.66
C ARG A 4 12.38 14.65 -7.16
N ASP A 5 11.34 14.72 -7.99
CA ASP A 5 10.03 15.31 -7.71
C ASP A 5 9.03 14.33 -7.08
N THR A 6 9.41 13.08 -6.80
CA THR A 6 8.49 12.04 -6.27
C THR A 6 7.70 12.52 -5.04
N ILE A 7 8.38 13.07 -4.03
CA ILE A 7 7.74 13.59 -2.81
C ILE A 7 6.87 14.81 -3.14
N GLU A 8 7.35 15.72 -3.99
CA GLU A 8 6.58 16.90 -4.39
C GLU A 8 5.28 16.53 -5.10
N ARG A 9 5.29 15.52 -5.96
CA ARG A 9 4.10 15.02 -6.65
C ARG A 9 3.06 14.52 -5.64
N LEU A 10 3.47 13.72 -4.65
CA LEU A 10 2.58 13.23 -3.61
C LEU A 10 2.03 14.37 -2.73
N ILE A 11 2.88 15.35 -2.37
CA ILE A 11 2.46 16.55 -1.62
C ILE A 11 1.39 17.34 -2.41
N ARG A 12 1.59 17.53 -3.72
CA ARG A 12 0.65 18.27 -4.60
C ARG A 12 -0.72 17.60 -4.76
N LEU A 13 -0.87 16.33 -4.38
CA LEU A 13 -2.19 15.69 -4.33
C LEU A 13 -3.08 16.31 -3.25
N ASP A 14 -2.48 16.90 -2.21
CA ASP A 14 -3.13 17.56 -1.08
C ASP A 14 -4.23 16.75 -0.36
N VAL A 15 -4.05 15.42 -0.32
CA VAL A 15 -4.98 14.51 0.36
C VAL A 15 -4.44 14.04 1.71
N ASP A 16 -5.24 13.27 2.46
CA ASP A 16 -4.87 12.74 3.77
C ASP A 16 -3.85 11.62 3.69
N LEU A 17 -4.05 10.71 2.74
CA LEU A 17 -3.14 9.62 2.45
C LEU A 17 -2.81 9.59 0.96
N ALA A 18 -1.52 9.70 0.66
CA ALA A 18 -1.00 9.61 -0.69
C ALA A 18 0.06 8.51 -0.78
N SER A 19 0.10 7.79 -1.89
CA SER A 19 1.15 6.81 -2.17
C SER A 19 1.43 6.72 -3.66
N GLY A 20 2.57 6.13 -4.00
CA GLY A 20 2.82 5.61 -5.34
C GLY A 20 2.41 4.15 -5.49
N ILE A 21 2.86 3.56 -6.58
CA ILE A 21 2.67 2.14 -6.92
C ILE A 21 3.93 1.36 -6.59
N SER A 22 3.79 0.15 -6.05
CA SER A 22 4.91 -0.80 -5.95
C SER A 22 4.69 -1.96 -6.91
N PRO A 23 5.71 -2.37 -7.70
CA PRO A 23 5.65 -3.62 -8.42
C PRO A 23 5.62 -4.80 -7.44
N GLY A 24 5.00 -5.91 -7.84
CA GLY A 24 5.05 -7.14 -7.07
C GLY A 24 6.43 -7.81 -7.15
N HIS A 25 6.77 -8.61 -6.13
CA HIS A 25 8.07 -9.31 -6.05
C HIS A 25 8.34 -10.27 -7.22
N ALA A 26 7.28 -10.87 -7.77
CA ALA A 26 7.38 -11.90 -8.81
C ALA A 26 7.10 -11.38 -10.23
N ASP A 27 6.49 -10.19 -10.36
CA ASP A 27 6.07 -9.64 -11.65
C ASP A 27 6.09 -8.12 -11.62
N TRP A 28 6.96 -7.53 -12.46
CA TRP A 28 7.10 -6.09 -12.63
C TRP A 28 5.85 -5.39 -13.22
N ASN A 29 4.99 -6.15 -13.88
CA ASN A 29 3.73 -5.64 -14.45
C ASN A 29 2.56 -5.71 -13.46
N SER A 30 2.69 -6.50 -12.38
CA SER A 30 1.76 -6.49 -11.26
C SER A 30 2.00 -5.26 -10.38
N THR A 31 0.95 -4.76 -9.74
CA THR A 31 1.10 -3.70 -8.73
C THR A 31 0.44 -4.10 -7.43
N THR A 32 0.89 -3.50 -6.35
CA THR A 32 0.25 -3.59 -5.04
C THR A 32 -0.96 -2.68 -4.92
N VAL A 33 -1.49 -2.15 -6.02
CA VAL A 33 -2.64 -1.23 -5.97
C VAL A 33 -3.92 -2.00 -6.19
N GLY A 34 -4.82 -1.86 -5.24
CA GLY A 34 -6.14 -2.47 -5.24
C GLY A 34 -7.25 -1.44 -5.28
N VAL A 35 -8.31 -1.73 -6.02
CA VAL A 35 -9.56 -0.96 -6.02
C VAL A 35 -10.67 -1.87 -5.49
N GLU A 36 -11.50 -1.37 -4.58
CA GLU A 36 -12.64 -2.15 -4.09
C GLU A 36 -13.66 -2.40 -5.21
N MET A 37 -14.08 -3.65 -5.33
CA MET A 37 -15.02 -4.09 -6.35
C MET A 37 -16.47 -3.95 -5.85
N ALA A 38 -17.41 -3.68 -6.75
CA ALA A 38 -18.82 -3.49 -6.42
C ALA A 38 -19.49 -4.70 -5.70
N LYS A 39 -18.95 -5.92 -5.87
CA LYS A 39 -19.43 -7.14 -5.19
C LYS A 39 -18.66 -7.47 -3.90
N GLY A 40 -17.86 -6.52 -3.42
CA GLY A 40 -16.88 -6.72 -2.36
C GLY A 40 -15.59 -7.36 -2.87
N GLY A 41 -14.51 -7.23 -2.09
CA GLY A 41 -13.18 -7.67 -2.52
C GLY A 41 -12.37 -6.55 -3.15
N VAL A 42 -11.07 -6.80 -3.31
CA VAL A 42 -10.12 -5.86 -3.90
C VAL A 42 -9.66 -6.42 -5.25
N GLY A 43 -9.89 -5.67 -6.32
CA GLY A 43 -9.36 -5.94 -7.65
C GLY A 43 -8.00 -5.27 -7.82
N TRP A 44 -6.98 -6.07 -8.13
CA TRP A 44 -5.62 -5.58 -8.32
C TRP A 44 -5.42 -4.97 -9.70
N LEU A 45 -4.81 -3.78 -9.76
CA LEU A 45 -4.50 -3.11 -11.01
C LEU A 45 -3.14 -3.57 -11.56
N ARG A 46 -3.06 -3.70 -12.89
CA ARG A 46 -1.76 -3.85 -13.55
C ARG A 46 -1.11 -2.49 -13.70
N ARG A 47 0.21 -2.50 -13.88
CA ARG A 47 1.00 -1.29 -14.11
C ARG A 47 0.49 -0.50 -15.31
N SER A 48 0.14 -1.19 -16.40
CA SER A 48 -0.45 -0.59 -17.60
C SER A 48 -1.75 0.18 -17.34
N ASP A 49 -2.49 -0.21 -16.30
CA ASP A 49 -3.83 0.31 -16.05
C ASP A 49 -3.78 1.60 -15.22
N ILE A 50 -2.70 1.79 -14.46
CA ILE A 50 -2.54 2.90 -13.51
C ILE A 50 -1.45 3.91 -13.88
N VAL A 51 -0.41 3.53 -14.62
CA VAL A 51 0.64 4.46 -15.05
C VAL A 51 0.04 5.65 -15.81
N GLY A 52 0.50 6.86 -15.50
CA GLY A 52 -0.04 8.09 -16.07
C GLY A 52 -1.27 8.64 -15.36
N LYS A 53 -1.84 7.94 -14.38
CA LYS A 53 -3.11 8.29 -13.73
C LYS A 53 -2.94 8.56 -12.23
N VAL A 54 -3.87 9.33 -11.69
CA VAL A 54 -4.09 9.47 -10.25
C VAL A 54 -5.47 8.92 -9.94
N ILE A 55 -5.55 7.97 -9.01
CA ILE A 55 -6.79 7.28 -8.63
C ILE A 55 -7.14 7.53 -7.16
N GLY A 56 -8.37 7.18 -6.75
CA GLY A 56 -8.89 7.29 -5.39
C GLY A 56 -9.96 8.36 -5.20
N LYS A 57 -10.35 9.09 -6.27
CA LYS A 57 -11.33 10.18 -6.17
C LYS A 57 -12.76 9.71 -5.98
N LYS A 58 -13.14 8.62 -6.64
CA LYS A 58 -14.51 8.10 -6.61
C LYS A 58 -14.57 6.67 -6.09
N GLU A 59 -13.43 6.00 -6.11
CA GLU A 59 -13.25 4.60 -5.83
C GLU A 59 -12.42 4.41 -4.57
N ILE A 60 -12.76 3.37 -3.79
CA ILE A 60 -11.99 2.99 -2.62
C ILE A 60 -10.70 2.33 -3.10
N VAL A 61 -9.58 3.00 -2.86
CA VAL A 61 -8.24 2.52 -3.26
C VAL A 61 -7.45 2.03 -2.07
N SER A 62 -6.55 1.08 -2.30
CA SER A 62 -5.66 0.55 -1.28
C SER A 62 -4.32 0.18 -1.88
N THR A 63 -3.25 0.24 -1.09
CA THR A 63 -1.96 -0.31 -1.47
C THR A 63 -1.15 -0.75 -0.25
N GLY A 64 -0.02 -1.44 -0.48
CA GLY A 64 0.90 -1.82 0.58
C GLY A 64 1.59 -0.60 1.20
N ASN A 65 2.14 -0.73 2.42
CA ASN A 65 2.67 0.42 3.17
C ASN A 65 4.11 0.83 2.80
N TYR A 66 4.56 0.61 1.56
CA TYR A 66 5.96 0.88 1.19
C TYR A 66 6.32 2.37 1.30
N CYS A 67 5.54 3.25 0.68
CA CYS A 67 5.80 4.69 0.66
C CYS A 67 4.50 5.47 0.79
N ILE A 68 4.02 5.56 2.02
CA ILE A 68 2.82 6.33 2.36
C ILE A 68 3.25 7.71 2.84
N LEU A 69 2.67 8.75 2.22
CA LEU A 69 2.63 10.10 2.76
C LEU A 69 1.28 10.29 3.45
N ALA A 70 1.32 10.49 4.77
CA ALA A 70 0.12 10.65 5.59
C ALA A 70 0.13 11.99 6.33
N LYS A 71 -0.96 12.74 6.24
CA LYS A 71 -1.18 13.91 7.09
C LYS A 71 -1.29 13.44 8.53
N ARG A 72 -0.64 14.14 9.47
CA ARG A 72 -0.65 13.81 10.90
C ARG A 72 -2.06 13.57 11.46
N ARG A 73 -3.04 14.37 11.00
CA ARG A 73 -4.44 14.29 11.42
C ARG A 73 -5.04 12.90 11.22
N VAL A 74 -4.59 12.10 10.27
CA VAL A 74 -5.07 10.72 10.07
C VAL A 74 -4.93 9.87 11.34
N PHE A 75 -3.89 10.12 12.14
CA PHE A 75 -3.59 9.33 13.34
C PHE A 75 -4.16 9.91 14.63
N GLU A 76 -4.83 11.05 14.55
CA GLU A 76 -5.40 11.77 15.69
C GLU A 76 -6.84 11.30 15.96
N ARG A 77 -7.35 11.61 17.15
CA ARG A 77 -8.76 11.36 17.50
C ARG A 77 -9.58 12.58 17.08
N HIS A 78 -10.61 12.38 16.25
CA HIS A 78 -11.48 13.46 15.79
C HIS A 78 -12.82 13.50 16.50
N PHE A 79 -13.31 12.35 16.98
CA PHE A 79 -14.58 12.23 17.68
C PHE A 79 -14.42 11.35 18.93
N ASP A 80 -15.19 11.63 19.97
CA ASP A 80 -15.10 10.91 21.25
C ASP A 80 -15.53 9.44 21.12
N ASP A 81 -16.43 9.13 20.19
CA ASP A 81 -16.93 7.79 19.91
C ASP A 81 -16.09 7.03 18.86
N GLN A 82 -15.15 7.71 18.20
CA GLN A 82 -14.31 7.11 17.17
C GLN A 82 -12.86 6.93 17.63
N ALA A 83 -12.35 5.71 17.52
CA ALA A 83 -10.94 5.44 17.76
C ALA A 83 -10.06 6.04 16.65
N PRO A 84 -8.85 6.53 16.97
CA PRO A 84 -7.88 6.94 15.95
C PRO A 84 -7.58 5.84 14.94
N LEU A 85 -7.29 6.21 13.68
CA LEU A 85 -6.94 5.22 12.67
C LEU A 85 -5.64 4.50 13.07
N ARG A 86 -5.67 3.16 13.05
CA ARG A 86 -4.53 2.28 13.36
C ARG A 86 -4.57 1.07 12.45
N TRP A 87 -3.40 0.49 12.18
CA TRP A 87 -3.32 -0.81 11.51
C TRP A 87 -3.97 -1.90 12.36
N ARG A 88 -4.86 -2.68 11.74
CA ARG A 88 -5.54 -3.81 12.38
C ARG A 88 -5.13 -5.11 11.71
N THR A 89 -4.78 -6.10 12.51
CA THR A 89 -4.35 -7.43 12.03
C THR A 89 -5.35 -8.54 12.37
N LYS A 90 -6.32 -8.26 13.23
CA LYS A 90 -7.32 -9.23 13.69
C LYS A 90 -8.68 -8.90 13.11
N LYS A 91 -9.41 -9.92 12.65
CA LYS A 91 -10.81 -9.78 12.26
C LYS A 91 -11.61 -9.29 13.46
N GLU A 92 -12.33 -8.20 13.28
CA GLU A 92 -13.30 -7.69 14.25
C GLU A 92 -14.70 -7.94 13.72
N HIS A 93 -15.61 -8.40 14.59
CA HIS A 93 -17.04 -8.56 14.28
C HIS A 93 -17.34 -9.40 13.02
N GLY A 94 -16.52 -10.40 12.70
CA GLY A 94 -16.72 -11.28 11.55
C GLY A 94 -16.45 -10.62 10.18
N ARG A 95 -16.02 -9.35 10.13
CA ARG A 95 -15.64 -8.69 8.87
C ARG A 95 -14.37 -9.32 8.29
N ARG A 96 -14.40 -9.64 6.99
CA ARG A 96 -13.24 -10.15 6.26
C ARG A 96 -12.29 -8.98 5.99
N LEU A 97 -11.08 -9.06 6.54
CA LEU A 97 -10.04 -8.07 6.29
C LEU A 97 -9.27 -8.40 5.01
N TYR A 98 -8.84 -7.36 4.30
CA TYR A 98 -8.00 -7.47 3.10
C TYR A 98 -6.50 -7.63 3.41
N GLY A 99 -6.14 -7.69 4.70
CA GLY A 99 -4.76 -7.59 5.19
C GLY A 99 -4.54 -6.22 5.85
N ALA A 100 -3.60 -6.13 6.80
CA ALA A 100 -3.48 -4.93 7.66
C ALA A 100 -3.19 -3.64 6.89
N GLU A 101 -2.41 -3.73 5.81
CA GLU A 101 -2.05 -2.59 4.98
C GLU A 101 -3.25 -2.10 4.15
N LEU A 102 -3.86 -3.00 3.38
CA LEU A 102 -5.01 -2.64 2.55
C LEU A 102 -6.19 -2.18 3.40
N GLN A 103 -6.41 -2.82 4.54
CA GLN A 103 -7.46 -2.45 5.47
C GLN A 103 -7.26 -1.04 6.01
N PHE A 104 -6.03 -0.62 6.31
CA PHE A 104 -5.75 0.74 6.77
C PHE A 104 -6.23 1.80 5.77
N TRP A 105 -6.04 1.56 4.47
CA TRP A 105 -6.52 2.46 3.42
C TRP A 105 -8.04 2.48 3.30
N VAL A 106 -8.68 1.31 3.37
CA VAL A 106 -10.14 1.20 3.33
C VAL A 106 -10.76 1.91 4.54
N ASP A 107 -10.27 1.61 5.74
CA ASP A 107 -10.71 2.23 6.98
C ASP A 107 -10.54 3.75 6.90
N ALA A 108 -9.42 4.27 6.39
CA ALA A 108 -9.22 5.71 6.24
C ALA A 108 -10.32 6.37 5.39
N GLN A 109 -10.69 5.75 4.26
CA GLN A 109 -11.74 6.27 3.37
C GLN A 109 -13.14 6.13 3.99
N GLU A 110 -13.42 5.02 4.68
CA GLU A 110 -14.67 4.84 5.44
C GLU A 110 -14.80 5.88 6.56
N MET A 111 -13.68 6.32 7.14
CA MET A 111 -13.62 7.41 8.13
C MET A 111 -13.72 8.82 7.50
N GLY A 112 -13.82 8.93 6.17
CA GLY A 112 -13.96 10.19 5.45
C GLY A 112 -12.65 10.90 5.10
N PHE A 113 -11.50 10.26 5.30
CA PHE A 113 -10.21 10.81 4.85
C PHE A 113 -10.05 10.66 3.34
N GLU A 114 -9.48 11.68 2.71
CA GLU A 114 -9.20 11.63 1.28
C GLU A 114 -7.94 10.83 0.99
N THR A 115 -8.01 9.88 0.06
CA THR A 115 -6.85 9.07 -0.31
C THR A 115 -6.60 9.10 -1.82
N ARG A 116 -5.33 9.05 -2.21
CA ARG A 116 -4.92 9.02 -3.62
C ARG A 116 -3.71 8.14 -3.86
N ILE A 117 -3.65 7.55 -5.04
CA ILE A 117 -2.46 6.85 -5.54
C ILE A 117 -2.03 7.46 -6.87
N ASP A 118 -0.78 7.92 -6.99
CA ASP A 118 -0.20 8.42 -8.25
C ASP A 118 0.57 7.28 -8.96
N GLY A 119 0.03 6.84 -10.10
CA GLY A 119 0.62 5.82 -10.97
C GLY A 119 1.97 6.16 -11.59
N ASN A 120 2.37 7.44 -11.54
CA ASN A 120 3.67 7.89 -12.02
C ASN A 120 4.74 7.85 -10.93
N VAL A 121 4.33 7.70 -9.67
CA VAL A 121 5.25 7.53 -8.56
C VAL A 121 5.46 6.03 -8.36
N VAL A 122 6.65 5.54 -8.67
CA VAL A 122 7.01 4.15 -8.39
C VAL A 122 7.74 4.13 -7.06
N CYS A 123 7.20 3.36 -6.13
CA CYS A 123 7.74 3.08 -4.82
C CYS A 123 8.27 1.65 -4.83
N GLY A 124 9.29 1.37 -4.04
CA GLY A 124 9.81 0.02 -3.91
C GLY A 124 10.87 -0.03 -2.83
N HIS A 125 11.02 -1.19 -2.23
CA HIS A 125 12.20 -1.49 -1.44
C HIS A 125 13.27 -2.08 -2.36
N LEU A 126 14.54 -1.92 -1.99
CA LEU A 126 15.61 -2.71 -2.61
C LEU A 126 15.24 -4.19 -2.49
N PRO A 127 15.42 -5.01 -3.54
CA PRO A 127 15.04 -6.41 -3.47
C PRO A 127 15.67 -7.07 -2.22
N GLU A 128 14.90 -7.93 -1.55
CA GLU A 128 15.37 -8.66 -0.36
C GLU A 128 16.59 -9.56 -0.66
N TRP A 129 16.88 -9.77 -1.94
CA TRP A 129 18.01 -10.54 -2.45
C TRP A 129 18.92 -9.65 -3.30
N PRO A 130 20.25 -9.85 -3.28
CA PRO A 130 21.15 -9.11 -4.15
C PRO A 130 20.77 -9.33 -5.63
N LEU A 131 20.78 -8.24 -6.41
CA LEU A 131 20.46 -8.20 -7.85
C LEU A 131 21.31 -9.16 -8.70
N SER A 132 22.35 -9.77 -8.12
CA SER A 132 23.19 -10.81 -8.72
C SER A 132 22.58 -12.22 -8.66
N TYR A 133 21.41 -12.42 -8.04
CA TYR A 133 20.75 -13.73 -7.99
C TYR A 133 20.22 -14.12 -9.37
N LYS A 134 21.08 -14.76 -10.16
CA LYS A 134 20.70 -15.43 -11.41
C LYS A 134 20.12 -16.78 -11.03
N GLY A 135 18.79 -16.83 -10.91
CA GLY A 135 18.04 -17.97 -10.42
C GLY A 135 18.40 -19.28 -11.09
N HIS A 136 19.30 -20.02 -10.48
CA HIS A 136 19.45 -21.46 -10.54
C HIS A 136 20.17 -21.85 -9.26
N GLU A 137 19.67 -22.91 -8.62
CA GLU A 137 20.02 -23.38 -7.28
C GLU A 137 19.33 -22.62 -6.16
N ASP A 138 18.19 -23.15 -5.71
CA ASP A 138 18.00 -23.33 -4.28
C ASP A 138 16.87 -24.33 -3.96
N LYS A 139 17.26 -25.62 -3.91
CA LYS A 139 16.49 -26.67 -3.23
C LYS A 139 16.60 -26.56 -1.69
N VAL A 140 17.20 -25.50 -1.15
CA VAL A 140 17.65 -25.42 0.25
C VAL A 140 16.67 -24.67 1.19
N PHE A 141 15.75 -23.85 0.69
CA PHE A 141 15.02 -22.90 1.55
C PHE A 141 13.68 -23.38 2.12
N LYS A 142 13.58 -24.67 2.46
CA LYS A 142 12.52 -25.18 3.37
C LYS A 142 12.74 -24.78 4.84
N LYS A 143 13.75 -23.97 5.19
CA LYS A 143 14.24 -23.90 6.59
C LYS A 143 14.69 -22.57 7.17
N ILE A 144 14.44 -21.40 6.57
CA ILE A 144 14.81 -20.15 7.25
C ILE A 144 13.62 -19.60 8.06
N ARG A 145 13.62 -19.99 9.33
CA ARG A 145 12.87 -19.32 10.40
C ARG A 145 13.36 -17.87 10.51
N ALA A 146 12.40 -16.96 10.69
CA ALA A 146 12.63 -15.57 11.08
C ALA A 146 13.72 -15.46 12.16
N GLN A 147 14.83 -14.78 11.84
CA GLN A 147 15.80 -14.39 12.84
C GLN A 147 15.19 -13.24 13.67
N LYS A 148 15.07 -13.49 14.98
CA LYS A 148 14.79 -12.45 15.98
C LYS A 148 15.93 -11.43 15.94
N TRP A 149 15.58 -10.18 15.71
CA TRP A 149 16.46 -9.05 16.00
C TRP A 149 16.57 -8.88 17.52
N SER A 150 17.76 -9.01 18.08
CA SER A 150 18.06 -8.61 19.46
C SER A 150 18.38 -7.11 19.52
N LYS A 151 17.98 -6.49 20.64
CA LYS A 151 18.13 -5.07 20.95
C LYS A 151 19.58 -4.58 20.89
#